data_AF-A0A2P2LGF4-F1
#
_entry.id   AF-A0A2P2LGF4-F1
#
_cell.length_a   1.000
_cell.length_b   1.000
_cell.length_c   1.000
_cell.angle_alpha   90.00
_cell.angle_beta   90.00
_cell.angle_gamma   90.00
#
_symmetry.space_group_name_H-M   'P 1'
#
loop_
_entity.id
_entity.type
_entity.pdbx_description
1 polymer ?
#
loop_
_entity_poly.entity_id
_entity_poly.type
_entity_poly.pdbx_seq_one_letter_code
_entity_poly.pdbx_strand_id
1 'polypeptide(L)'
;MGVVTKEVKSMSQEEILAFEQSGEVTIATHLLKLSDIKVIRDFKRPDGLTEKEIDAAGDGDVLVILDLRLDNSLIEAAVAREVVNRIQKLRKRVALEPTDLVEVYFESLDEKSTLQDILNSQENYIKDAVGSPFLPSTMMPQNSVVLGEESFHGIYDFSFAIYLARPALVFESAAILTLYEGNKQFARGLEIYMLSRDHSNLKLEFQKGNGKMTVDCIENQPSVDVVLGQHVFLAVGDYFSRTKTH
;
A
#
# COMPACT_ATOMS: atom_id res chain seq x y z
N MET A 1 -15.27 -38.99 47.12
CA MET A 1 -15.16 -38.27 45.83
C MET A 1 -14.17 -37.11 45.88
N GLY A 2 -14.14 -36.26 46.92
CA GLY A 2 -13.26 -35.07 46.94
C GLY A 2 -11.74 -35.31 46.90
N VAL A 3 -11.24 -36.44 47.42
CA VAL A 3 -9.78 -36.74 47.46
C VAL A 3 -9.24 -37.01 46.06
N VAL A 4 -9.88 -37.87 45.28
CA VAL A 4 -9.47 -38.20 43.90
C VAL A 4 -9.53 -36.97 43.00
N THR A 5 -10.60 -36.16 43.09
CA THR A 5 -10.71 -34.91 42.31
C THR A 5 -9.63 -33.89 42.66
N LYS A 6 -9.23 -33.81 43.94
CA LYS A 6 -8.17 -32.91 44.38
C LYS A 6 -6.82 -33.33 43.80
N GLU A 7 -6.48 -34.61 43.91
CA GLU A 7 -5.23 -35.17 43.40
C GLU A 7 -5.14 -35.08 41.86
N VAL A 8 -6.23 -35.35 41.13
CA VAL A 8 -6.29 -35.18 39.67
C VAL A 8 -6.03 -33.73 39.26
N LYS A 9 -6.53 -32.75 40.02
CA LYS A 9 -6.30 -31.31 39.74
C LYS A 9 -4.90 -30.83 40.11
N SER A 10 -4.16 -31.58 40.91
CA SER A 10 -2.80 -31.24 41.35
C SER A 10 -1.70 -32.02 40.63
N MET A 11 -2.05 -32.86 39.63
CA MET A 11 -1.07 -33.58 38.83
C MET A 11 -0.10 -32.62 38.16
N SER A 12 1.18 -32.97 38.14
CA SER A 12 2.19 -32.22 37.41
C SER A 12 2.04 -32.41 35.90
N GLN A 13 2.68 -31.54 35.11
CA GLN A 13 2.63 -31.65 33.65
C GLN A 13 3.29 -32.96 33.17
N GLU A 14 4.37 -33.40 33.82
CA GLU A 14 5.04 -34.66 33.55
C GLU A 14 4.12 -35.86 33.84
N GLU A 15 3.36 -35.81 34.94
CA GLU A 15 2.41 -36.85 35.31
C GLU A 15 1.22 -36.92 34.35
N ILE A 16 0.72 -35.77 33.88
CA ILE A 16 -0.34 -35.69 32.87
C ILE A 16 0.15 -36.30 31.55
N LEU A 17 1.36 -35.97 31.10
CA LEU A 17 1.94 -36.53 29.88
C LEU A 17 2.17 -38.04 30.00
N ALA A 18 2.64 -38.52 31.15
CA ALA A 18 2.80 -39.94 31.42
C ALA A 18 1.46 -40.69 31.39
N PHE A 19 0.39 -40.10 31.95
CA PHE A 19 -0.97 -40.63 31.89
C PHE A 19 -1.52 -40.69 30.45
N GLU A 20 -1.30 -39.66 29.65
CA GLU A 20 -1.71 -39.66 28.24
C GLU A 20 -0.99 -40.76 27.42
N GLN A 21 0.28 -41.05 27.75
CA GLN A 21 1.05 -42.11 27.09
C GLN A 21 0.69 -43.52 27.59
N SER A 22 0.47 -43.70 28.89
CA SER A 22 0.14 -45.00 29.49
C SER A 22 -1.32 -45.40 29.28
N GLY A 23 -2.23 -44.42 29.16
CA GLY A 23 -3.68 -44.60 29.04
C GLY A 23 -4.41 -44.86 30.37
N GLU A 24 -3.66 -45.00 31.48
CA GLU A 24 -4.21 -45.22 32.82
C GLU A 24 -3.29 -44.70 33.93
N VAL A 25 -3.88 -44.27 35.05
CA VAL A 25 -3.18 -43.80 36.25
C VAL A 25 -3.92 -44.27 37.51
N THR A 26 -3.18 -44.64 38.56
CA THR A 26 -3.78 -45.03 39.85
C THR A 26 -3.63 -43.89 40.87
N ILE A 27 -4.76 -43.31 41.30
CA ILE A 27 -4.80 -42.21 42.28
C ILE A 27 -5.64 -42.62 43.48
N ALA A 28 -5.07 -42.51 44.69
CA ALA A 28 -5.75 -42.85 45.95
C ALA A 28 -6.54 -44.17 45.88
N THR A 29 -5.89 -45.24 45.38
CA THR A 29 -6.43 -46.61 45.18
C THR A 29 -7.47 -46.81 44.06
N HIS A 30 -7.74 -45.79 43.24
CA HIS A 30 -8.65 -45.89 42.09
C HIS A 30 -7.85 -45.88 40.79
N LEU A 31 -8.11 -46.85 39.90
CA LEU A 31 -7.58 -46.88 38.54
C LEU A 31 -8.45 -46.01 37.64
N LEU A 32 -7.88 -44.94 37.10
CA LEU A 32 -8.55 -44.01 36.18
C LEU A 32 -8.00 -44.21 34.77
N LYS A 33 -8.90 -44.27 33.80
CA LYS A 33 -8.59 -44.40 32.36
C LYS A 33 -8.83 -43.08 31.64
N LEU A 34 -8.43 -43.01 30.37
CA LEU A 34 -8.70 -41.85 29.49
C LEU A 34 -10.20 -41.48 29.39
N SER A 35 -11.12 -42.42 29.63
CA SER A 35 -12.57 -42.15 29.68
C SER A 35 -12.99 -41.35 30.91
N ASP A 36 -12.20 -41.42 31.98
CA ASP A 36 -12.57 -40.91 33.31
C ASP A 36 -12.00 -39.51 33.56
N ILE A 37 -10.97 -39.12 32.80
CA ILE A 37 -10.28 -37.83 32.92
C ILE A 37 -10.29 -37.14 31.55
N LYS A 38 -10.87 -35.95 31.49
CA LYS A 38 -10.75 -35.06 30.33
C LYS A 38 -9.54 -34.14 30.52
N VAL A 39 -8.51 -34.35 29.72
CA VAL A 39 -7.36 -33.43 29.62
C VAL A 39 -7.73 -32.31 28.66
N ILE A 40 -7.58 -31.06 29.10
CA ILE A 40 -7.76 -29.87 28.27
C ILE A 40 -6.42 -29.16 28.23
N ARG A 41 -5.86 -29.00 27.03
CA ARG A 41 -4.67 -28.18 26.82
C ARG A 41 -5.13 -26.73 26.74
N ASP A 42 -4.53 -25.89 27.57
CA ASP A 42 -4.79 -24.46 27.57
C ASP A 42 -3.46 -23.71 27.51
N PHE A 43 -3.49 -22.49 26.98
CA PHE A 43 -2.31 -21.67 26.84
C PHE A 43 -2.00 -20.96 28.15
N LYS A 44 -0.85 -21.27 28.74
CA LYS A 44 -0.30 -20.49 29.85
C LYS A 44 0.56 -19.35 29.31
N ARG A 45 0.11 -18.12 29.50
CA ARG A 45 0.86 -16.92 29.14
C ARG A 45 2.22 -16.88 29.87
N PRO A 46 3.33 -16.53 29.20
CA PRO A 46 4.61 -16.34 29.86
C PRO A 46 4.58 -15.20 30.89
N ASP A 47 5.42 -15.31 31.91
CA ASP A 47 5.51 -14.30 32.96
C ASP A 47 5.98 -12.95 32.39
N GLY A 48 5.29 -11.87 32.77
CA GLY A 48 5.61 -10.49 32.33
C GLY A 48 4.88 -10.02 31.07
N LEU A 49 4.08 -10.87 30.41
CA LEU A 49 3.21 -10.47 29.30
C LEU A 49 1.75 -10.35 29.75
N THR A 50 1.02 -9.40 29.17
CA THR A 50 -0.39 -9.14 29.46
C THR A 50 -1.32 -9.69 28.38
N GLU A 51 -2.63 -9.77 28.67
CA GLU A 51 -3.67 -10.11 27.69
C GLU A 51 -3.73 -9.19 26.48
N LYS A 52 -3.22 -7.97 26.60
CA LYS A 52 -3.17 -7.00 25.49
C LYS A 52 -1.97 -7.20 24.57
N GLU A 53 -0.97 -7.97 25.02
CA GLU A 53 0.29 -8.16 24.30
C GLU A 53 0.37 -9.54 23.66
N ILE A 54 -0.34 -10.53 24.21
CA ILE A 54 -0.36 -11.88 23.65
C ILE A 54 -1.71 -12.53 23.91
N ASP A 55 -2.30 -13.01 22.83
CA ASP A 55 -3.58 -13.73 22.85
C ASP A 55 -3.39 -15.12 22.26
N ALA A 56 -4.19 -16.07 22.72
CA ALA A 56 -4.13 -17.44 22.23
C ALA A 56 -5.50 -18.07 22.20
N ALA A 57 -5.77 -18.80 21.12
CA ALA A 57 -6.99 -19.56 20.94
C ALA A 57 -6.64 -20.95 20.44
N GLY A 58 -7.35 -21.96 20.94
CA GLY A 58 -7.19 -23.34 20.52
C GLY A 58 -8.46 -24.15 20.72
N ASP A 59 -8.56 -25.25 19.99
CA ASP A 59 -9.70 -26.18 20.03
C ASP A 59 -9.32 -27.57 20.58
N GLY A 60 -8.08 -27.70 21.08
CA GLY A 60 -7.53 -28.93 21.65
C GLY A 60 -6.52 -29.62 20.73
N ASP A 61 -6.72 -29.55 19.41
CA ASP A 61 -5.82 -30.11 18.40
C ASP A 61 -4.87 -29.06 17.85
N VAL A 62 -5.33 -27.81 17.73
CA VAL A 62 -4.51 -26.68 17.26
C VAL A 62 -4.51 -25.58 18.32
N LEU A 63 -3.34 -24.97 18.52
CA LEU A 63 -3.17 -23.76 19.30
C LEU A 63 -2.55 -22.67 18.43
N VAL A 64 -3.25 -21.53 18.32
CA VAL A 64 -2.77 -20.33 17.67
C VAL A 64 -2.41 -19.33 18.75
N ILE A 65 -1.19 -18.79 18.69
CA ILE A 65 -0.71 -17.75 19.59
C ILE A 65 -0.41 -16.52 18.72
N LEU A 66 -1.01 -15.39 19.07
CA LEU A 66 -0.86 -14.12 18.37
C LEU A 66 -0.14 -13.11 19.26
N ASP A 67 0.99 -12.60 18.77
CA ASP A 67 1.67 -11.45 19.37
C ASP A 67 0.92 -10.17 18.95
N LEU A 68 0.41 -9.44 19.94
CA LEU A 68 -0.38 -8.23 19.77
C LEU A 68 0.43 -6.95 20.02
N ARG A 69 1.72 -7.08 20.34
CA ARG A 69 2.58 -5.91 20.58
C ARG A 69 2.71 -5.10 19.30
N LEU A 70 2.36 -3.82 19.38
CA LEU A 70 2.55 -2.89 18.28
C LEU A 70 4.04 -2.59 18.14
N ASP A 71 4.58 -2.89 16.96
CA ASP A 71 5.84 -2.34 16.51
C ASP A 71 5.60 -1.22 15.49
N ASN A 72 6.65 -0.44 15.18
CA ASN A 72 6.54 0.66 14.22
C ASN A 72 6.10 0.16 12.84
N SER A 73 6.53 -1.03 12.41
CA SER A 73 6.16 -1.58 11.10
C SER A 73 4.66 -1.91 11.00
N LEU A 74 4.05 -2.36 12.10
CA LEU A 74 2.61 -2.59 12.19
C LEU A 74 1.82 -1.28 12.14
N ILE A 75 2.33 -0.21 12.77
CA ILE A 75 1.73 1.12 12.70
C ILE A 75 1.82 1.64 11.26
N GLU A 76 3.00 1.56 10.63
CA GLU A 76 3.22 1.95 9.24
C GLU A 76 2.27 1.23 8.29
N ALA A 77 2.16 -0.09 8.42
CA ALA A 77 1.24 -0.90 7.62
C ALA A 77 -0.23 -0.54 7.88
N ALA A 78 -0.61 -0.22 9.12
CA ALA A 78 -1.97 0.22 9.45
C ALA A 78 -2.29 1.58 8.79
N VAL A 79 -1.36 2.54 8.84
CA VAL A 79 -1.51 3.84 8.16
C VAL A 79 -1.62 3.66 6.65
N ALA A 80 -0.77 2.83 6.04
CA ALA A 80 -0.83 2.56 4.60
C ALA A 80 -2.16 1.92 4.17
N ARG A 81 -2.67 0.94 4.94
CA ARG A 81 -4.00 0.35 4.72
C ARG A 81 -5.11 1.40 4.79
N GLU A 82 -5.00 2.33 5.73
CA GLU A 82 -5.99 3.38 5.89
C GLU A 82 -5.94 4.37 4.72
N VAL A 83 -4.75 4.77 4.25
CA VAL A 83 -4.58 5.58 3.04
C VAL A 83 -5.22 4.90 1.83
N VAL A 84 -4.93 3.62 1.59
CA VAL A 84 -5.54 2.83 0.51
C VAL A 84 -7.07 2.83 0.62
N ASN A 85 -7.61 2.62 1.82
CA ASN A 85 -9.06 2.65 2.06
C ASN A 85 -9.65 4.03 1.71
N ARG A 86 -8.97 5.12 2.08
CA ARG A 86 -9.40 6.48 1.72
C ARG A 86 -9.41 6.72 0.22
N ILE A 87 -8.36 6.30 -0.49
CA ILE A 87 -8.29 6.37 -1.96
C ILE A 87 -9.44 5.60 -2.59
N GLN A 88 -9.70 4.37 -2.14
CA GLN A 88 -10.76 3.52 -2.68
C GLN A 88 -12.15 4.11 -2.42
N LYS A 89 -12.39 4.71 -1.24
CA LYS A 89 -13.63 5.43 -0.95
C LYS A 89 -13.79 6.67 -1.83
N LEU A 90 -12.72 7.43 -2.05
CA LEU A 90 -12.72 8.61 -2.91
C LEU A 90 -13.05 8.24 -4.36
N ARG A 91 -12.45 7.15 -4.90
CA ARG A 91 -12.78 6.62 -6.23
C ARG A 91 -14.26 6.31 -6.38
N LYS A 92 -14.86 5.62 -5.40
CA LYS A 92 -16.29 5.31 -5.41
C LYS A 92 -17.15 6.57 -5.36
N ARG A 93 -16.77 7.55 -4.53
CA ARG A 93 -17.51 8.81 -4.38
C ARG A 93 -17.56 9.62 -5.68
N VAL A 94 -16.46 9.63 -6.43
CA VAL A 94 -16.37 10.32 -7.72
C VAL A 94 -16.76 9.44 -8.91
N ALA A 95 -17.43 8.32 -8.63
CA ALA A 95 -17.98 7.38 -9.61
C ALA A 95 -16.95 6.82 -10.60
N LEU A 96 -15.71 6.62 -10.15
CA LEU A 96 -14.66 5.96 -10.95
C LEU A 96 -14.77 4.44 -10.84
N GLU A 97 -14.61 3.77 -11.97
CA GLU A 97 -14.49 2.33 -12.04
C GLU A 97 -13.06 1.88 -11.65
N PRO A 98 -12.86 0.62 -11.22
CA PRO A 98 -11.52 0.09 -10.94
C PRO A 98 -10.57 0.14 -12.14
N THR A 99 -11.10 0.06 -13.36
CA THR A 99 -10.35 0.12 -14.62
C THR A 99 -9.97 1.53 -15.05
N ASP A 100 -10.54 2.55 -14.44
CA ASP A 100 -10.24 3.94 -14.78
C ASP A 100 -8.80 4.29 -14.38
N LEU A 101 -8.04 4.81 -15.34
CA LEU A 101 -6.70 5.31 -15.12
C LEU A 101 -6.78 6.70 -14.48
N VAL A 102 -6.27 6.79 -13.25
CA VAL A 102 -6.17 8.03 -12.49
C VAL A 102 -4.81 8.11 -11.83
N GLU A 103 -4.34 9.33 -11.65
CA GLU A 103 -3.16 9.63 -10.86
C GLU A 103 -3.58 10.01 -9.45
N VAL A 104 -2.88 9.46 -8.47
CA VAL A 104 -3.16 9.72 -7.06
C VAL A 104 -2.04 10.57 -6.50
N TYR A 105 -2.40 11.77 -6.08
CA TYR A 105 -1.48 12.71 -5.44
C TYR A 105 -1.78 12.84 -3.95
N PHE A 106 -0.73 13.16 -3.21
CA PHE A 106 -0.73 13.21 -1.78
C PHE A 106 -0.04 14.46 -1.26
N GLU A 107 -0.66 15.09 -0.27
CA GLU A 107 -0.10 16.23 0.45
C GLU A 107 -0.16 15.96 1.96
N SER A 108 0.99 16.08 2.64
CA SER A 108 1.01 16.12 4.10
C SER A 108 0.55 17.49 4.55
N LEU A 109 -0.47 17.55 5.41
CA LEU A 109 -0.96 18.79 6.01
C LEU A 109 -0.26 19.09 7.33
N ASP A 110 0.48 18.13 7.87
CA ASP A 110 1.34 18.31 9.05
C ASP A 110 2.77 18.66 8.63
N GLU A 111 3.47 19.41 9.48
CA GLU A 111 4.90 19.74 9.33
C GLU A 111 5.84 18.53 9.58
N LYS A 112 5.31 17.42 10.11
CA LYS A 112 6.11 16.24 10.47
C LYS A 112 6.46 15.42 9.23
N SER A 113 7.75 15.17 9.01
CA SER A 113 8.24 14.34 7.89
C SER A 113 7.83 12.87 7.98
N THR A 114 7.38 12.41 9.14
CA THR A 114 7.16 10.99 9.44
C THR A 114 6.21 10.33 8.44
N LEU A 115 5.12 10.99 8.04
CA LEU A 115 4.14 10.41 7.13
C LEU A 115 4.73 10.10 5.75
N GLN A 116 5.62 10.94 5.24
CA GLN A 116 6.32 10.67 3.98
C GLN A 116 7.22 9.44 4.08
N ASP A 117 7.89 9.25 5.23
CA ASP A 117 8.74 8.07 5.47
C ASP A 117 7.91 6.78 5.47
N ILE A 118 6.71 6.80 6.09
CA ILE A 118 5.76 5.67 6.08
C ILE A 118 5.28 5.36 4.66
N LEU A 119 4.95 6.39 3.88
CA LEU A 119 4.48 6.21 2.51
C LEU A 119 5.57 5.65 1.60
N ASN A 120 6.83 6.04 1.84
CA ASN A 120 7.98 5.47 1.14
C ASN A 120 8.23 4.02 1.56
N SER A 121 8.13 3.68 2.84
CA SER A 121 8.35 2.30 3.33
C SER A 121 7.28 1.32 2.82
N GLN A 122 6.05 1.80 2.63
CA GLN A 122 4.90 1.02 2.16
C GLN A 122 4.52 1.29 0.69
N GLU A 123 5.40 1.94 -0.09
CA GLU A 123 5.10 2.39 -1.46
C GLU A 123 4.60 1.25 -2.35
N ASN A 124 5.26 0.09 -2.31
CA ASN A 124 4.87 -1.07 -3.12
C ASN A 124 3.46 -1.58 -2.77
N TYR A 125 3.14 -1.65 -1.48
CA TYR A 125 1.81 -2.06 -1.03
C TYR A 125 0.73 -1.09 -1.52
N ILE A 126 0.97 0.22 -1.40
CA ILE A 126 0.02 1.25 -1.86
C ILE A 126 -0.13 1.18 -3.39
N LYS A 127 0.98 1.07 -4.12
CA LYS A 127 0.99 0.97 -5.57
C LYS A 127 0.20 -0.24 -6.07
N ASP A 128 0.41 -1.41 -5.47
CA ASP A 128 -0.28 -2.64 -5.86
C ASP A 128 -1.78 -2.57 -5.53
N ALA A 129 -2.14 -1.98 -4.38
CA ALA A 129 -3.54 -1.89 -3.95
C ALA A 129 -4.34 -0.81 -4.70
N VAL A 130 -3.69 0.26 -5.17
CA VAL A 130 -4.32 1.39 -5.87
C VAL A 130 -4.24 1.22 -7.39
N GLY A 131 -3.22 0.51 -7.89
CA GLY A 131 -2.94 0.31 -9.31
C GLY A 131 -2.16 1.47 -9.96
N SER A 132 -1.68 2.44 -9.18
CA SER A 132 -0.90 3.58 -9.66
C SER A 132 0.19 3.98 -8.65
N PRO A 133 1.29 4.59 -9.09
CA PRO A 133 2.24 5.22 -8.18
C PRO A 133 1.56 6.25 -7.28
N PHE A 134 2.06 6.40 -6.06
CA PHE A 134 1.59 7.41 -5.12
C PHE A 134 2.49 8.65 -5.22
N LEU A 135 1.92 9.75 -5.70
CA LEU A 135 2.69 10.92 -6.14
C LEU A 135 2.64 12.05 -5.10
N PRO A 136 3.73 12.78 -4.88
CA PRO A 136 3.68 14.03 -4.13
C PRO A 136 2.82 15.08 -4.85
N SER A 137 2.02 15.85 -4.12
CA SER A 137 1.21 16.96 -4.68
C SER A 137 2.03 18.01 -5.41
N THR A 138 3.30 18.19 -5.01
CA THR A 138 4.26 19.08 -5.67
C THR A 138 4.58 18.70 -7.12
N MET A 139 4.34 17.44 -7.51
CA MET A 139 4.51 16.98 -8.89
C MET A 139 3.26 17.18 -9.75
N MET A 140 2.12 17.54 -9.17
CA MET A 140 0.88 17.71 -9.91
C MET A 140 0.97 18.91 -10.86
N PRO A 141 0.85 18.73 -12.19
CA PRO A 141 0.88 19.84 -13.14
C PRO A 141 -0.26 20.83 -12.88
N GLN A 142 -0.01 22.12 -13.10
CA GLN A 142 -1.01 23.18 -12.87
C GLN A 142 -2.29 23.02 -13.71
N ASN A 143 -2.18 22.39 -14.88
CA ASN A 143 -3.28 22.12 -15.80
C ASN A 143 -3.94 20.75 -15.58
N SER A 144 -3.65 20.07 -14.47
CA SER A 144 -4.25 18.79 -14.14
C SER A 144 -5.75 18.91 -13.90
N VAL A 145 -6.50 17.96 -14.42
CA VAL A 145 -7.95 17.87 -14.19
C VAL A 145 -8.20 17.02 -12.95
N VAL A 146 -8.44 17.67 -11.82
CA VAL A 146 -8.79 17.00 -10.55
C VAL A 146 -10.22 16.44 -10.65
N LEU A 147 -10.34 15.14 -10.44
CA LEU A 147 -11.59 14.38 -10.42
C LEU A 147 -12.20 14.31 -9.02
N GLY A 148 -11.36 14.33 -7.99
CA GLY A 148 -11.77 14.29 -6.60
C GLY A 148 -10.66 14.70 -5.66
N GLU A 149 -11.04 15.33 -4.56
CA GLU A 149 -10.14 15.73 -3.48
C GLU A 149 -10.78 15.40 -2.14
N GLU A 150 -9.97 15.03 -1.15
CA GLU A 150 -10.38 14.93 0.23
C GLU A 150 -9.23 15.13 1.20
N SER A 151 -9.48 15.90 2.26
CA SER A 151 -8.56 16.10 3.37
C SER A 151 -9.00 15.30 4.59
N PHE A 152 -8.05 14.66 5.24
CA PHE A 152 -8.23 13.84 6.43
C PHE A 152 -7.39 14.41 7.57
N HIS A 153 -7.92 14.34 8.79
CA HIS A 153 -7.27 14.89 9.98
C HIS A 153 -7.36 13.87 11.12
N GLY A 154 -6.29 13.75 11.91
CA GLY A 154 -6.26 12.90 13.10
C GLY A 154 -6.23 11.40 12.83
N ILE A 155 -5.78 10.95 11.65
CA ILE A 155 -5.59 9.53 11.35
C ILE A 155 -4.23 9.12 11.92
N TYR A 156 -4.21 8.43 13.06
CA TYR A 156 -2.96 8.09 13.76
C TYR A 156 -2.05 9.31 14.01
N ASP A 157 -2.66 10.44 14.41
CA ASP A 157 -2.01 11.75 14.57
C ASP A 157 -1.45 12.38 13.28
N PHE A 158 -1.88 11.88 12.11
CA PHE A 158 -1.56 12.43 10.81
C PHE A 158 -2.75 13.15 10.16
N SER A 159 -2.44 14.24 9.46
CA SER A 159 -3.34 15.01 8.61
C SER A 159 -2.77 15.09 7.21
N PHE A 160 -3.59 14.78 6.21
CA PHE A 160 -3.16 14.73 4.81
C PHE A 160 -4.32 14.96 3.85
N ALA A 161 -4.01 15.36 2.62
CA ALA A 161 -4.96 15.45 1.52
C ALA A 161 -4.61 14.45 0.40
N ILE A 162 -5.65 13.91 -0.23
CA ILE A 162 -5.56 13.04 -1.40
C ILE A 162 -6.26 13.73 -2.57
N TYR A 163 -5.61 13.72 -3.73
CA TYR A 163 -6.16 14.20 -4.99
C TYR A 163 -6.17 13.06 -5.99
N LEU A 164 -7.30 12.84 -6.66
CA LEU A 164 -7.41 12.00 -7.84
C LEU A 164 -7.49 12.91 -9.06
N ALA A 165 -6.58 12.77 -10.01
CA ALA A 165 -6.61 13.54 -11.25
C ALA A 165 -6.49 12.64 -12.49
N ARG A 166 -6.88 13.18 -13.65
CA ARG A 166 -6.61 12.52 -14.93
C ARG A 166 -5.10 12.50 -15.20
N PRO A 167 -4.57 11.44 -15.84
CA PRO A 167 -3.18 11.42 -16.29
C PRO A 167 -2.82 12.67 -17.10
N ALA A 168 -1.76 13.35 -16.66
CA ALA A 168 -1.28 14.58 -17.29
C ALA A 168 0.05 14.36 -18.01
N LEU A 169 0.25 15.08 -19.13
CA LEU A 169 1.51 15.07 -19.84
C LEU A 169 2.61 15.73 -19.00
N VAL A 170 3.78 15.11 -18.95
CA VAL A 170 4.99 15.70 -18.39
C VAL A 170 6.04 15.80 -19.49
N PHE A 171 6.73 16.92 -19.53
CA PHE A 171 7.73 17.23 -20.54
C PHE A 171 9.12 17.29 -19.91
N GLU A 172 10.09 16.65 -20.56
CA GLU A 172 11.50 16.79 -20.18
C GLU A 172 12.08 18.02 -20.87
N SER A 173 12.02 19.16 -20.18
CA SER A 173 12.35 20.46 -20.75
C SER A 173 13.75 20.51 -21.39
N ALA A 174 14.74 19.85 -20.79
CA ALA A 174 16.09 19.80 -21.34
C ALA A 174 16.13 19.04 -22.67
N ALA A 175 15.48 17.88 -22.74
CA ALA A 175 15.46 17.04 -23.93
C ALA A 175 14.65 17.71 -25.07
N ILE A 176 13.53 18.35 -24.75
CA ILE A 176 12.76 19.10 -25.76
C ILE A 176 13.56 20.29 -26.30
N LEU A 177 14.28 21.02 -25.45
CA LEU A 177 15.14 22.10 -25.91
C LEU A 177 16.23 21.62 -26.86
N THR A 178 16.80 20.43 -26.63
CA THR A 178 17.81 19.86 -27.52
C THR A 178 17.27 19.51 -28.92
N LEU A 179 15.98 19.17 -29.05
CA LEU A 179 15.35 18.94 -30.36
C LEU A 179 15.35 20.19 -31.25
N TYR A 180 15.37 21.38 -30.63
CA TYR A 180 15.30 22.67 -31.31
C TYR A 180 16.57 23.49 -31.16
N GLU A 181 17.72 22.84 -30.92
CA GLU A 181 19.02 23.51 -30.78
C GLU A 181 19.02 24.65 -29.73
N GLY A 182 18.21 24.50 -28.68
CA GLY A 182 18.05 25.48 -27.61
C GLY A 182 17.00 26.57 -27.86
N ASN A 183 16.24 26.51 -28.96
CA ASN A 183 15.17 27.47 -29.23
C ASN A 183 13.96 27.24 -28.30
N LYS A 184 13.86 28.10 -27.27
CA LYS A 184 12.79 28.05 -26.25
C LYS A 184 11.40 28.30 -26.81
N GLN A 185 11.28 29.10 -27.88
CA GLN A 185 9.98 29.39 -28.48
C GLN A 185 9.42 28.15 -29.18
N PHE A 186 10.26 27.42 -29.92
CA PHE A 186 9.86 26.18 -30.56
C PHE A 186 9.57 25.07 -29.54
N ALA A 187 10.41 24.93 -28.52
CA ALA A 187 10.15 24.01 -27.41
C ALA A 187 8.77 24.27 -26.77
N ARG A 188 8.47 25.53 -26.46
CA ARG A 188 7.17 25.92 -25.91
C ARG A 188 6.02 25.69 -26.89
N GLY A 189 6.23 25.95 -28.18
CA GLY A 189 5.26 25.66 -29.24
C GLY A 189 4.91 24.17 -29.30
N LEU A 190 5.90 23.30 -29.16
CA LEU A 190 5.70 21.84 -29.12
C LEU A 190 4.91 21.42 -27.87
N GLU A 191 5.26 21.93 -26.70
CA GLU A 191 4.52 21.65 -25.44
C GLU A 191 3.04 22.05 -25.58
N ILE A 192 2.77 23.27 -26.06
CA ILE A 192 1.41 23.78 -26.26
C ILE A 192 0.64 22.91 -27.25
N TYR A 193 1.27 22.57 -28.39
CA TYR A 193 0.69 21.67 -29.38
C TYR A 193 0.29 20.35 -28.74
N MET A 194 1.21 19.68 -28.03
CA MET A 194 0.94 18.40 -27.37
C MET A 194 -0.15 18.50 -26.31
N LEU A 195 -0.14 19.55 -25.48
CA LEU A 195 -1.17 19.79 -24.46
C LEU A 195 -2.56 20.05 -25.05
N SER A 196 -2.64 20.56 -26.29
CA SER A 196 -3.91 20.80 -26.99
C SER A 196 -4.54 19.52 -27.56
N ARG A 197 -3.79 18.41 -27.62
CA ARG A 197 -4.27 17.17 -28.23
C ARG A 197 -5.02 16.29 -27.23
N ASP A 198 -5.95 15.51 -27.75
CA ASP A 198 -6.61 14.48 -26.95
C ASP A 198 -5.60 13.43 -26.49
N HIS A 199 -5.66 13.11 -25.20
CA HIS A 199 -4.74 12.19 -24.54
C HIS A 199 -4.83 10.76 -25.08
N SER A 200 -6.03 10.27 -25.39
CA SER A 200 -6.23 8.91 -25.89
C SER A 200 -5.65 8.77 -27.29
N ASN A 201 -5.85 9.80 -28.13
CA ASN A 201 -5.27 9.85 -29.47
C ASN A 201 -3.74 9.90 -29.43
N LEU A 202 -3.16 10.75 -28.56
CA LEU A 202 -1.71 10.79 -28.35
C LEU A 202 -1.16 9.41 -27.96
N LYS A 203 -1.80 8.75 -27.00
CA LYS A 203 -1.42 7.40 -26.56
C LYS A 203 -1.42 6.40 -27.72
N LEU A 204 -2.47 6.39 -28.54
CA LEU A 204 -2.58 5.51 -29.71
C LEU A 204 -1.51 5.80 -30.76
N GLU A 205 -1.17 7.06 -30.98
CA GLU A 205 -0.14 7.45 -31.96
C GLU A 205 1.25 7.02 -31.52
N PHE A 206 1.62 7.26 -30.26
CA PHE A 206 2.87 6.75 -29.71
C PHE A 206 2.92 5.22 -29.76
N GLN A 207 1.82 4.51 -29.49
CA GLN A 207 1.77 3.06 -29.62
C GLN A 207 1.99 2.58 -31.06
N LYS A 208 1.38 3.23 -32.05
CA LYS A 208 1.58 2.91 -33.48
C LYS A 208 3.01 3.19 -33.94
N GLY A 209 3.65 4.22 -33.39
CA GLY A 209 5.02 4.60 -33.71
C GLY A 209 6.10 3.95 -32.83
N ASN A 210 5.79 2.87 -32.10
CA ASN A 210 6.72 2.22 -31.16
C ASN A 210 7.40 3.20 -30.19
N GLY A 211 6.62 4.12 -29.61
CA GLY A 211 7.08 5.15 -28.68
C GLY A 211 7.62 6.41 -29.34
N LYS A 212 7.57 6.52 -30.67
CA LYS A 212 8.05 7.68 -31.43
C LYS A 212 6.91 8.34 -32.20
N MET A 213 6.89 9.67 -32.26
CA MET A 213 5.92 10.44 -33.04
C MET A 213 6.62 11.63 -33.71
N THR A 214 6.46 11.77 -35.02
CA THR A 214 6.96 12.92 -35.76
C THR A 214 5.93 14.05 -35.71
N VAL A 215 6.38 15.25 -35.35
CA VAL A 215 5.56 16.48 -35.32
C VAL A 215 6.09 17.42 -36.39
N ASP A 216 5.32 17.63 -37.45
CA ASP A 216 5.68 18.45 -38.62
C ASP A 216 4.63 19.52 -38.98
N CYS A 217 3.56 19.62 -38.19
CA CYS A 217 2.40 20.45 -38.47
C CYS A 217 2.39 21.81 -37.76
N ILE A 218 3.44 22.15 -36.99
CA ILE A 218 3.53 23.44 -36.30
C ILE A 218 4.09 24.48 -37.27
N GLU A 219 3.31 25.53 -37.54
CA GLU A 219 3.69 26.57 -38.49
C GLU A 219 4.98 27.29 -38.06
N ASN A 220 5.89 27.53 -39.03
CA ASN A 220 7.19 28.18 -38.80
C ASN A 220 8.12 27.46 -37.81
N GLN A 221 7.91 26.16 -37.58
CA GLN A 221 8.70 25.35 -36.67
C GLN A 221 9.21 24.09 -37.40
N PRO A 222 10.49 23.70 -37.25
CA PRO A 222 11.02 22.52 -37.94
C PRO A 222 10.39 21.24 -37.41
N SER A 223 10.30 20.24 -38.28
CA SER A 223 9.81 18.91 -37.90
C SER A 223 10.75 18.26 -36.90
N VAL A 224 10.18 17.64 -35.87
CA VAL A 224 10.94 16.92 -34.84
C VAL A 224 10.32 15.58 -34.52
N ASP A 225 11.18 14.67 -34.07
CA ASP A 225 10.79 13.37 -33.59
C ASP A 225 10.71 13.35 -32.06
N VAL A 226 9.48 13.28 -31.55
CA VAL A 226 9.19 13.18 -30.13
C VAL A 226 9.22 11.70 -29.71
N VAL A 227 9.80 11.43 -28.55
CA VAL A 227 10.05 10.07 -28.05
C VAL A 227 9.48 9.97 -26.64
N LEU A 228 8.59 9.01 -26.45
CA LEU A 228 7.97 8.70 -25.17
C LEU A 228 9.04 8.21 -24.18
N GLY A 229 9.01 8.72 -22.95
CA GLY A 229 9.99 8.38 -21.91
C GLY A 229 11.31 9.17 -21.98
N GLN A 230 11.55 9.88 -23.08
CA GLN A 230 12.72 10.76 -23.24
C GLN A 230 12.31 12.24 -23.29
N HIS A 231 11.42 12.59 -24.22
CA HIS A 231 10.96 13.96 -24.44
C HIS A 231 9.66 14.27 -23.69
N VAL A 232 8.75 13.29 -23.65
CA VAL A 232 7.40 13.42 -23.08
C VAL A 232 6.98 12.13 -22.38
N PHE A 233 6.16 12.28 -21.34
CA PHE A 233 5.53 11.21 -20.60
C PHE A 233 4.02 11.43 -20.66
N LEU A 234 3.26 10.35 -20.83
CA LEU A 234 1.81 10.44 -20.86
C LEU A 234 1.23 10.55 -19.45
N ALA A 235 1.95 10.14 -18.42
CA ALA A 235 1.56 10.28 -17.03
C ALA A 235 2.73 10.82 -16.19
N VAL A 236 2.41 11.61 -15.17
CA VAL A 236 3.34 12.00 -14.09
C VAL A 236 3.87 10.75 -13.39
N GLY A 237 3.04 9.73 -13.22
CA GLY A 237 3.45 8.42 -12.68
C GLY A 237 4.61 7.76 -13.44
N ASP A 238 4.62 7.87 -14.77
CA ASP A 238 5.69 7.32 -15.62
C ASP A 238 6.98 8.12 -15.44
N TYR A 239 6.87 9.46 -15.40
CA TYR A 239 8.01 10.34 -15.16
C TYR A 239 8.64 10.11 -13.78
N PHE A 240 7.80 10.04 -12.74
CA PHE A 240 8.22 9.77 -11.37
C PHE A 240 8.98 8.44 -11.25
N SER A 241 8.43 7.38 -11.85
CA SER A 241 9.06 6.05 -11.86
C SER A 241 10.43 6.09 -12.54
N ARG A 242 10.58 6.84 -13.64
CA ARG A 242 11.90 7.03 -14.29
C ARG A 242 12.89 7.71 -13.35
N THR A 243 12.48 8.77 -12.66
CA THR A 243 13.37 9.54 -11.77
C THR A 243 13.84 8.77 -10.55
N LYS A 244 13.06 7.79 -10.06
CA LYS A 244 13.46 6.92 -8.94
C LYS A 244 14.44 5.81 -9.31
N THR A 245 14.59 5.49 -10.60
CA THR A 245 15.42 4.35 -11.06
C THR A 245 16.89 4.76 -11.32
N HIS A 246 17.24 6.02 -11.06
CA HIS A 246 18.59 6.59 -11.20
C HIS A 246 19.10 7.14 -9.87
#